data_AF-A0A1I5HWG9-F1
#
_entry.id   AF-A0A1I5HWG9-F1
#
_cell.length_a   1.000
_cell.length_b   1.000
_cell.length_c   1.000
_cell.angle_alpha   90.00
_cell.angle_beta   90.00
_cell.angle_gamma   90.00
#
_symmetry.space_group_name_H-M   'P 1'
#
loop_
_entity.id
_entity.type
_entity.pdbx_description
1 polymer ?
#
loop_
_entity_poly.entity_id
_entity_poly.type
_entity_poly.pdbx_seq_one_letter_code
_entity_poly.pdbx_strand_id
1 'polypeptide(L)'
;MAAVSQGCGGSYYSRTLELRLSNSFERLTFKVGQANDSESSDQELTVEVLANNEQVEIRQVPFNQIQEFEIPVSSVNALKIQTYLNPDNPDCQGSVIGVVHDVSVS
;
A
#
# COMPACT_ATOMS: atom_id res chain seq x y z
N MET A 1 -6.72 3.87 10.59
CA MET A 1 -6.20 4.68 9.49
C MET A 1 -4.70 4.80 9.69
N ALA A 2 -3.90 4.41 8.70
CA ALA A 2 -2.46 4.65 8.67
C ALA A 2 -2.18 5.62 7.52
N ALA A 3 -1.46 6.70 7.79
CA ALA A 3 -1.08 7.71 6.81
C ALA A 3 0.43 7.91 6.87
N VAL A 4 1.12 7.84 5.72
CA VAL A 4 2.58 7.96 5.70
C VAL A 4 3.05 8.72 4.46
N SER A 5 3.89 9.74 4.68
CA SER A 5 4.56 10.50 3.62
C SER A 5 5.68 9.69 2.97
N GLN A 6 5.73 9.78 1.64
CA GLN A 6 6.61 9.03 0.77
C GLN A 6 7.23 9.95 -0.28
N GLY A 7 8.56 9.95 -0.31
CA GLY A 7 9.33 10.65 -1.33
C GLY A 7 9.81 9.72 -2.44
N CYS A 8 10.41 10.32 -3.45
CA CYS A 8 11.02 9.61 -4.56
C CYS A 8 12.25 8.81 -4.14
N GLY A 9 12.41 7.60 -4.71
CA GLY A 9 13.51 6.68 -4.40
C GLY A 9 13.11 5.20 -4.36
N GLY A 10 11.86 4.86 -4.70
CA GLY A 10 11.40 3.48 -4.88
C GLY A 10 11.19 2.68 -3.60
N SER A 11 11.21 1.34 -3.74
CA SER A 11 10.95 0.42 -2.62
C SER A 11 11.97 0.54 -1.47
N TYR A 12 13.17 1.08 -1.74
CA TYR A 12 14.17 1.40 -0.70
C TYR A 12 13.66 2.42 0.34
N TYR A 13 12.70 3.26 -0.03
CA TYR A 13 12.03 4.21 0.87
C TYR A 13 10.59 3.81 1.19
N SER A 14 10.24 2.55 0.92
CA SER A 14 8.88 2.06 1.15
C SER A 14 8.46 2.23 2.60
N ARG A 15 7.17 2.51 2.77
CA ARG A 15 6.50 2.49 4.06
C ARG A 15 5.72 1.21 4.17
N THR A 16 6.01 0.45 5.22
CA THR A 16 5.46 -0.89 5.42
C THR A 16 4.50 -0.88 6.62
N LEU A 17 3.26 -1.32 6.38
CA LEU A 17 2.34 -1.76 7.43
C LEU A 17 2.35 -3.29 7.47
N GLU A 18 2.72 -3.87 8.61
CA GLU A 18 2.72 -5.32 8.80
C GLU A 18 1.55 -5.75 9.69
N LEU A 19 0.81 -6.76 9.23
CA LEU A 19 -0.32 -7.38 9.92
C LEU A 19 0.02 -8.83 10.25
N ARG A 20 -0.11 -9.19 11.52
CA ARG A 20 0.11 -10.56 12.00
C ARG A 20 -1.22 -11.29 12.04
N LEU A 21 -1.39 -12.22 11.11
CA LEU A 21 -2.65 -12.92 10.84
C LEU A 21 -2.68 -14.33 11.46
N SER A 22 -1.53 -14.89 11.82
CA SER A 22 -1.42 -16.17 12.54
C SER A 22 -2.18 -17.33 11.89
N ASN A 23 -2.33 -17.33 10.55
CA ASN A 23 -3.07 -18.35 9.79
C ASN A 23 -4.52 -18.53 10.26
N SER A 24 -5.13 -17.46 10.78
CA SER A 24 -6.42 -17.52 11.47
C SER A 24 -7.59 -16.91 10.68
N PHE A 25 -7.33 -16.41 9.47
CA PHE A 25 -8.30 -15.69 8.65
C PHE A 25 -8.26 -16.22 7.22
N GLU A 26 -9.39 -16.15 6.51
CA GLU A 26 -9.51 -16.58 5.13
C GLU A 26 -9.28 -15.42 4.15
N ARG A 27 -9.68 -14.21 4.56
CA ARG A 27 -9.64 -13.02 3.71
C ARG A 27 -9.27 -11.77 4.51
N LEU A 28 -8.50 -10.90 3.87
CA LEU A 28 -8.18 -9.56 4.34
C LEU A 28 -8.63 -8.55 3.29
N THR A 29 -9.37 -7.53 3.70
CA THR A 29 -9.77 -6.41 2.85
C THR A 29 -9.24 -5.09 3.41
N PHE A 30 -8.90 -4.17 2.52
CA PHE A 30 -8.52 -2.81 2.88
C PHE A 30 -8.68 -1.87 1.69
N LYS A 31 -8.71 -0.57 1.96
CA LYS A 31 -8.73 0.47 0.94
C LYS A 31 -7.50 1.34 1.03
N VAL A 32 -7.02 1.77 -0.13
CA VAL A 32 -5.89 2.68 -0.26
C VAL A 32 -6.25 3.87 -1.12
N GLY A 33 -5.79 5.04 -0.70
CA GLY A 33 -5.83 6.28 -1.46
C GLY A 33 -4.65 7.17 -1.11
N GLN A 34 -4.68 8.39 -1.64
CA GLN A 34 -3.74 9.45 -1.29
C GLN A 34 -4.45 10.51 -0.43
N ALA A 35 -3.76 11.09 0.54
CA ALA A 35 -4.32 12.17 1.36
C ALA A 35 -4.45 13.46 0.53
N ASN A 36 -5.47 14.27 0.84
CA ASN A 36 -5.75 15.52 0.12
C ASN A 36 -4.65 16.57 0.26
N ASP A 37 -3.82 16.47 1.29
CA ASP A 37 -2.66 17.32 1.57
C ASP A 37 -1.34 16.73 1.05
N SER A 38 -1.41 15.74 0.15
CA SER A 38 -0.23 15.28 -0.61
C SER A 38 0.32 16.41 -1.47
N GLU A 39 1.63 16.58 -1.49
CA GLU A 39 2.31 17.64 -2.22
C GLU A 39 2.23 17.45 -3.74
N SER A 40 2.35 16.21 -4.20
CA SER A 40 2.41 15.86 -5.62
C SER A 40 1.19 15.04 -6.06
N SER A 41 0.17 15.71 -6.60
CA SER A 41 -1.06 15.07 -7.10
C SER A 41 -0.92 14.37 -8.46
N ASP A 42 0.19 14.62 -9.16
CA ASP A 42 0.56 14.01 -10.44
C ASP A 42 1.23 12.63 -10.27
N GLN A 43 1.60 12.27 -9.03
CA GLN A 43 2.25 11.00 -8.73
C GLN A 43 1.25 9.91 -8.39
N GLU A 44 1.58 8.69 -8.79
CA GLU A 44 0.81 7.50 -8.44
C GLU A 44 1.48 6.75 -7.29
N LEU A 45 0.68 6.38 -6.29
CA LEU A 45 1.15 5.60 -5.15
C LEU A 45 1.18 4.12 -5.54
N THR A 46 2.36 3.51 -5.56
CA THR A 46 2.47 2.06 -5.68
C THR A 46 2.12 1.41 -4.35
N VAL A 47 1.22 0.43 -4.39
CA VAL A 47 0.82 -0.43 -3.28
C VAL A 47 1.22 -1.86 -3.63
N GLU A 48 2.16 -2.42 -2.89
CA GLU A 48 2.63 -3.79 -3.01
C GLU A 48 2.19 -4.58 -1.78
N VAL A 49 1.58 -5.75 -2.00
CA VAL A 49 1.09 -6.64 -0.95
C VAL A 49 1.95 -7.89 -0.94
N LEU A 50 2.56 -8.17 0.22
CA LEU A 50 3.40 -9.33 0.43
C LEU A 50 2.75 -10.26 1.45
N ALA A 51 2.41 -11.48 1.05
CA ALA A 51 1.95 -12.54 1.94
C ALA A 51 3.12 -13.48 2.26
N ASN A 52 3.48 -13.63 3.54
CA ASN A 52 4.67 -14.40 3.95
C ASN A 52 5.98 -14.00 3.21
N ASN A 53 6.10 -12.71 2.86
CA ASN A 53 7.18 -12.10 2.05
C ASN A 53 7.17 -12.42 0.55
N GLU A 54 6.10 -13.04 0.03
CA GLU A 54 5.90 -13.22 -1.41
C GLU A 54 4.91 -12.18 -1.94
N GLN A 55 5.25 -11.54 -3.06
CA GLN A 55 4.37 -10.56 -3.69
C GLN A 55 3.13 -11.26 -4.24
N VAL A 56 1.97 -10.92 -3.70
CA VAL A 56 0.67 -11.47 -4.14
C VAL A 56 -0.11 -10.46 -4.97
N GLU A 57 0.13 -9.17 -4.76
CA GLU A 57 -0.53 -8.13 -5.53
C GLU A 57 0.32 -6.85 -5.58
N ILE A 58 0.26 -6.13 -6.69
CA ILE A 58 0.86 -4.81 -6.83
C ILE A 58 -0.04 -3.94 -7.72
N ARG A 59 -0.37 -2.74 -7.27
CA ARG A 59 -1.20 -1.78 -8.01
C ARG A 59 -0.71 -0.34 -7.81
N GLN A 60 -0.96 0.49 -8.81
CA GLN A 60 -0.79 1.93 -8.73
C GLN A 60 -2.12 2.60 -8.40
N VAL A 61 -2.10 3.53 -7.44
CA VAL A 61 -3.26 4.27 -6.97
C VAL A 61 -3.07 5.76 -7.31
N PRO A 62 -3.79 6.28 -8.31
CA PRO A 62 -3.72 7.69 -8.67
C PRO A 62 -4.27 8.62 -7.58
N PHE A 63 -3.92 9.89 -7.66
CA PHE A 63 -4.52 10.92 -6.81
C PHE A 63 -6.04 11.01 -7.03
N ASN A 64 -6.79 11.36 -5.98
CA ASN A 64 -8.26 11.41 -5.97
C ASN A 64 -8.98 10.09 -6.29
N GLN A 65 -8.28 8.95 -6.24
CA GLN A 65 -8.88 7.63 -6.38
C GLN A 65 -8.68 6.82 -5.11
N ILE A 66 -9.70 6.04 -4.75
CA ILE A 66 -9.64 5.04 -3.69
C ILE A 66 -9.78 3.67 -4.36
N GLN A 67 -8.85 2.78 -4.07
CA GLN A 67 -8.88 1.41 -4.55
C GLN A 67 -9.03 0.43 -3.39
N GLU A 68 -9.90 -0.55 -3.57
CA GLU A 68 -10.10 -1.65 -2.64
C GLU A 68 -9.24 -2.84 -3.02
N PHE A 69 -8.69 -3.53 -2.01
CA PHE A 69 -7.88 -4.73 -2.11
C PHE A 69 -8.57 -5.85 -1.35
N GLU A 70 -8.66 -7.02 -1.97
CA GLU A 70 -9.21 -8.24 -1.39
C GLU A 70 -8.18 -9.36 -1.54
N ILE A 71 -7.55 -9.72 -0.43
CA ILE A 71 -6.43 -10.66 -0.41
C ILE A 71 -6.86 -11.95 0.29
N PRO A 72 -6.79 -13.11 -0.39
CA PRO A 72 -6.90 -14.41 0.27
C PRO A 72 -5.74 -14.62 1.26
N VAL A 73 -6.04 -15.00 2.50
CA VAL A 73 -5.05 -15.11 3.60
C VAL A 73 -5.14 -16.40 4.44
N SER A 74 -5.85 -17.42 3.95
CA SER A 74 -6.12 -18.71 4.63
C SER A 74 -4.91 -19.49 5.16
N SER A 75 -3.68 -19.16 4.74
CA SER A 75 -2.42 -19.74 5.25
C SER A 75 -1.32 -18.69 5.42
N VAL A 76 -1.72 -17.45 5.65
CA VAL A 76 -0.80 -16.32 5.80
C VAL A 76 -0.57 -16.06 7.28
N ASN A 77 0.69 -16.10 7.70
CA ASN A 77 1.08 -15.77 9.05
C ASN A 77 1.29 -14.26 9.22
N ALA A 78 1.89 -13.63 8.20
CA ALA A 78 2.11 -12.19 8.16
C ALA A 78 1.86 -11.65 6.76
N LEU A 79 1.13 -10.54 6.70
CA LEU A 79 0.88 -9.79 5.47
C LEU A 79 1.49 -8.39 5.64
N LYS A 80 2.24 -7.93 4.63
CA LYS A 80 2.79 -6.58 4.57
C LYS A 80 2.12 -5.82 3.45
N ILE A 81 1.67 -4.61 3.76
CA ILE A 81 1.25 -3.62 2.78
C ILE A 81 2.40 -2.62 2.70
N GLN A 82 3.13 -2.68 1.59
CA GLN A 82 4.16 -1.73 1.26
C GLN A 82 3.60 -0.68 0.34
N THR A 83 3.94 0.57 0.63
CA THR A 83 3.63 1.68 -0.25
C THR A 83 4.94 2.34 -0.65
N TYR A 84 5.04 2.86 -1.87
CA TYR A 84 6.17 3.71 -2.32
C TYR A 84 5.78 4.48 -3.60
N LEU A 85 6.55 5.52 -3.95
CA LEU A 85 6.47 6.12 -5.29
C LEU A 85 7.30 5.31 -6.27
N ASN A 86 6.76 5.09 -7.47
CA ASN A 86 7.41 4.28 -8.51
C ASN A 86 8.83 4.83 -8.82
N PRO A 87 9.91 4.06 -8.57
CA PRO A 87 11.28 4.52 -8.85
C PRO A 87 11.57 4.70 -10.33
N ASP A 88 10.84 3.98 -11.18
CA ASP A 88 11.03 4.02 -12.63
C ASP A 88 10.27 5.19 -13.27
N ASN A 89 9.53 5.99 -12.49
CA ASN A 89 8.94 7.23 -12.97
C ASN A 89 10.05 8.30 -13.09
N PRO A 90 10.48 8.68 -14.31
CA PRO A 90 11.52 9.70 -14.49
C PRO A 90 11.08 11.08 -14.00
N ASP A 91 9.78 11.30 -13.90
CA ASP A 91 9.16 12.53 -13.41
C ASP A 91 8.78 12.44 -11.92
N CYS A 92 9.35 11.49 -11.17
CA CYS A 92 9.10 11.41 -9.74
C CYS A 92 9.66 12.65 -9.04
N GLN A 93 8.76 13.43 -8.45
CA GLN A 93 9.09 14.63 -7.68
C GLN A 93 8.16 14.79 -6.46
N GLY A 94 8.68 15.48 -5.44
CA GLY A 94 7.96 15.81 -4.22
C GLY A 94 7.59 14.59 -3.37
N SER A 95 6.41 14.64 -2.76
CA SER A 95 5.95 13.60 -1.84
C SER A 95 4.44 13.35 -1.90
N VAL A 96 4.05 12.10 -1.64
CA VAL A 96 2.66 11.67 -1.50
C VAL A 96 2.43 11.08 -0.12
N ILE A 97 1.27 11.32 0.47
CA ILE A 97 0.85 10.69 1.71
C ILE A 97 -0.11 9.54 1.36
N GLY A 98 0.38 8.31 1.44
CA GLY A 98 -0.46 7.13 1.25
C GLY A 98 -1.32 6.86 2.48
N VAL A 99 -2.61 6.58 2.28
CA VAL A 99 -3.58 6.32 3.36
C VAL A 99 -4.17 4.93 3.19
N VAL A 100 -4.00 4.09 4.22
CA VAL A 100 -4.65 2.78 4.33
C VAL A 100 -5.78 2.88 5.35
N HIS A 101 -6.99 2.47 4.96
CA HIS A 101 -8.18 2.50 5.80
C HIS A 101 -9.12 1.32 5.54
N ASP A 102 -10.20 1.23 6.32
CA ASP A 102 -11.21 0.16 6.27
C ASP A 102 -10.61 -1.25 6.29
N VAL A 103 -9.55 -1.46 7.08
CA VAL A 103 -8.88 -2.76 7.18
C VAL A 103 -9.79 -3.72 7.95
N SER A 104 -10.14 -4.84 7.32
CA SER A 104 -10.96 -5.90 7.89
C SER A 104 -10.37 -7.27 7.59
N VAL A 105 -10.60 -8.22 8.49
CA VAL A 105 -10.24 -9.62 8.33
C VAL A 105 -11.45 -10.50 8.63
N SER A 106 -11.58 -11.62 7.94
CA SER A 106 -12.66 -12.60 8.11
C SER A 106 -12.14 -14.01 8.00
#